data_AF-A0A812L887-F1
#
_entry.id   AF-A0A812L887-F1
#
_cell.length_a   1.000
_cell.length_b   1.000
_cell.length_c   1.000
_cell.angle_alpha   90.00
_cell.angle_beta   90.00
_cell.angle_gamma   90.00
#
_symmetry.space_group_name_H-M   'P 1'
#
loop_
_entity.id
_entity.type
_entity.pdbx_description
1 polymer ?
#
loop_
_entity_poly.entity_id
_entity_poly.type
_entity_poly.pdbx_seq_one_letter_code
_entity_poly.pdbx_strand_id
1 'polypeptide(L)'
;MWLPTYRRYFRGLSDLKSELEHFSLQGTHCMCCQRGHVSADGEPMACDRKVVLHCLKLWFGSAERFEQRVRSEVSETLMHELSAEFFNYRHCLAALIPVAWSYMDTASAEWRKYDEPGHLATEVTKELARGFAWWLCVAPSILLMTFRLAYCLRAKRSSLWCDWAVNILILLCVVAFFVAAVQLEFACMIFHNHFVPRDSVWRGMHTAMLLFVALCLPMAILLFNCVGLQPPISTKKTAAAGTAEDAAITESNPRDGHVRQIQSL
;
A
#
# COMPACT_ATOMS: atom_id res chain seq x y z
N MET A 1 -16.18 -1.88 10.91
CA MET A 1 -16.21 -3.09 10.07
C MET A 1 -14.92 -3.32 9.25
N TRP A 2 -14.00 -2.36 9.14
CA TRP A 2 -12.87 -2.42 8.18
C TRP A 2 -11.63 -3.21 8.65
N LEU A 3 -11.37 -3.31 9.96
CA LEU A 3 -10.17 -3.98 10.51
C LEU A 3 -10.02 -5.46 10.08
N PRO A 4 -11.06 -6.31 10.12
CA PRO A 4 -10.95 -7.69 9.68
C PRO A 4 -10.60 -7.81 8.19
N THR A 5 -11.12 -6.89 7.36
CA THR A 5 -10.86 -6.86 5.92
C THR A 5 -9.38 -6.62 5.62
N TYR A 6 -8.74 -5.63 6.26
CA TYR A 6 -7.32 -5.37 6.07
C TYR A 6 -6.43 -6.52 6.54
N ARG A 7 -6.75 -7.15 7.67
CA ARG A 7 -6.02 -8.35 8.13
C ARG A 7 -6.17 -9.50 7.15
N ARG A 8 -7.39 -9.72 6.61
CA ARG A 8 -7.64 -10.74 5.58
C ARG A 8 -6.85 -10.45 4.30
N TYR A 9 -6.78 -9.19 3.88
CA TYR A 9 -5.95 -8.75 2.76
C TYR A 9 -4.47 -9.09 2.97
N PHE A 10 -3.87 -8.69 4.10
CA PHE A 10 -2.46 -8.99 4.38
C PHE A 10 -2.17 -10.49 4.56
N ARG A 11 -3.13 -11.26 5.05
CA ARG A 11 -3.07 -12.73 5.06
C ARG A 11 -3.07 -13.29 3.63
N GLY A 12 -3.97 -12.80 2.78
CA GLY A 12 -4.03 -13.16 1.36
C GLY A 12 -2.74 -12.85 0.62
N LEU A 13 -2.10 -11.71 0.89
CA LEU A 13 -0.77 -11.40 0.33
C LEU A 13 0.31 -12.39 0.80
N SER A 14 0.25 -12.82 2.06
CA SER A 14 1.21 -13.79 2.59
C SER A 14 1.00 -15.19 1.99
N ASP A 15 -0.26 -15.57 1.80
CA ASP A 15 -0.64 -16.84 1.16
C ASP A 15 -0.22 -16.82 -0.32
N LEU A 16 -0.53 -15.74 -1.06
CA LEU A 16 -0.10 -15.54 -2.45
C LEU A 16 1.42 -15.58 -2.60
N LYS A 17 2.16 -14.94 -1.70
CA LYS A 17 3.63 -15.00 -1.69
C LYS A 17 4.11 -16.44 -1.55
N SER A 18 3.53 -17.19 -0.60
CA SER A 18 3.88 -18.58 -0.36
C SER A 18 3.55 -19.47 -1.57
N GLU A 19 2.41 -19.25 -2.22
CA GLU A 19 2.03 -19.96 -3.46
C GLU A 19 3.02 -19.68 -4.60
N LEU A 20 3.47 -18.43 -4.75
CA LEU A 20 4.48 -18.08 -5.75
C LEU A 20 5.85 -18.66 -5.44
N GLU A 21 6.27 -18.69 -4.17
CA GLU A 21 7.54 -19.30 -3.74
C GLU A 21 7.60 -20.81 -4.04
N HIS A 22 6.45 -21.50 -4.00
CA HIS A 22 6.34 -22.94 -4.28
C HIS A 22 5.76 -23.24 -5.67
N PHE A 23 5.63 -22.22 -6.53
CA PHE A 23 5.04 -22.37 -7.85
C PHE A 23 5.81 -23.40 -8.67
N SER A 24 5.12 -24.41 -9.22
CA SER A 24 5.73 -25.40 -10.13
C SER A 24 4.75 -25.81 -11.23
N LEU A 25 5.27 -25.92 -12.45
CA LEU A 25 4.58 -26.42 -13.62
C LEU A 25 4.32 -27.92 -13.55
N GLN A 26 5.09 -28.68 -12.76
CA GLN A 26 4.91 -30.13 -12.65
C GLN A 26 3.56 -30.49 -12.01
N GLY A 27 3.14 -29.72 -11.00
CA GLY A 27 1.86 -29.89 -10.30
C GLY A 27 0.65 -29.27 -11.01
N THR A 28 0.83 -28.64 -12.18
CA THR A 28 -0.31 -28.04 -12.91
C THR A 28 -1.08 -29.09 -13.70
N HIS A 29 -2.40 -29.04 -13.60
CA HIS A 29 -3.32 -29.91 -14.33
C HIS A 29 -4.11 -29.08 -15.36
N CYS A 30 -4.05 -29.45 -16.64
CA CYS A 30 -5.01 -28.94 -17.64
C CYS A 30 -6.24 -29.85 -17.68
N MET A 31 -7.39 -29.28 -18.03
CA MET A 31 -8.60 -30.05 -18.33
C MET A 31 -8.33 -31.10 -19.41
N CYS A 32 -7.49 -30.76 -20.39
CA CYS A 32 -7.07 -31.63 -21.48
C CYS A 32 -6.47 -32.97 -21.01
N CYS A 33 -5.60 -32.96 -19.99
CA CYS A 33 -4.99 -34.14 -19.41
C CYS A 33 -5.99 -34.94 -18.57
N GLN A 34 -6.87 -34.26 -17.85
CA GLN A 34 -7.88 -34.92 -17.01
C GLN A 34 -8.90 -35.72 -17.84
N ARG A 35 -9.20 -35.27 -19.07
CA ARG A 35 -10.09 -35.96 -20.01
C ARG A 35 -9.37 -36.95 -20.94
N GLY A 36 -8.07 -37.22 -20.71
CA GLY A 36 -7.31 -38.14 -21.55
C GLY A 36 -7.06 -37.66 -22.99
N HIS A 37 -7.03 -36.33 -23.20
CA HIS A 37 -6.82 -35.71 -24.52
C HIS A 37 -7.90 -36.03 -25.56
N VAL A 38 -9.16 -36.10 -25.12
CA VAL A 38 -10.33 -36.32 -25.98
C VAL A 38 -11.29 -35.13 -25.88
N SER A 39 -11.81 -34.67 -27.02
CA SER A 39 -12.81 -33.60 -27.13
C SER A 39 -14.19 -34.07 -26.63
N ALA A 40 -15.16 -33.16 -26.58
CA ALA A 40 -16.55 -33.52 -26.23
C ALA A 40 -17.19 -34.49 -27.25
N ASP A 41 -16.73 -34.44 -28.51
CA ASP A 41 -17.24 -35.26 -29.61
C ASP A 41 -16.53 -36.62 -29.72
N GLY A 42 -15.55 -36.89 -28.85
CA GLY A 42 -14.77 -38.13 -28.87
C GLY A 42 -13.49 -38.07 -29.71
N GLU A 43 -13.19 -36.93 -30.33
CA GLU A 43 -12.01 -36.77 -31.19
C GLU A 43 -10.73 -36.47 -30.38
N PRO A 44 -9.56 -36.98 -30.81
CA PRO A 44 -8.29 -36.67 -30.15
C PRO A 44 -7.97 -35.18 -30.27
N MET A 45 -7.59 -34.55 -29.16
CA MET A 45 -7.23 -33.13 -29.11
C MET A 45 -5.77 -32.91 -28.68
N ALA A 46 -5.19 -31.79 -29.12
CA ALA A 46 -3.86 -31.38 -28.70
C ALA A 46 -3.80 -31.12 -27.18
N CYS A 47 -2.64 -31.38 -26.58
CA CYS A 47 -2.42 -31.14 -25.16
C CYS A 47 -1.94 -29.69 -24.94
N ASP A 48 -2.81 -28.82 -24.42
CA ASP A 48 -2.47 -27.44 -24.09
C ASP A 48 -1.23 -27.34 -23.20
N ARG A 49 -1.05 -28.27 -22.25
CA ARG A 49 0.14 -28.33 -21.40
C ARG A 49 1.42 -28.52 -22.20
N LYS A 50 1.42 -29.38 -23.23
CA LYS A 50 2.60 -29.59 -24.09
C LYS A 50 2.90 -28.33 -24.91
N VAL A 51 1.87 -27.66 -25.42
CA VAL A 51 2.01 -26.41 -26.18
C VAL A 51 2.60 -25.32 -25.29
N VAL A 52 2.03 -25.08 -24.11
CA VAL A 52 2.53 -24.07 -23.16
C VAL A 52 3.97 -24.37 -22.72
N LEU A 53 4.29 -25.62 -22.37
CA LEU A 53 5.65 -26.01 -22.00
C LEU A 53 6.64 -25.80 -23.14
N HIS A 54 6.23 -26.04 -24.39
CA HIS A 54 7.06 -25.78 -25.56
C HIS A 54 7.33 -24.29 -25.74
N CYS A 55 6.30 -23.45 -25.64
CA CYS A 55 6.45 -21.98 -25.69
C CYS A 55 7.33 -21.46 -24.55
N LEU A 56 7.16 -21.96 -23.32
CA LEU A 56 7.99 -21.58 -22.18
C LEU A 56 9.47 -21.96 -22.39
N LYS A 57 9.74 -23.14 -22.95
CA LYS A 57 11.10 -23.53 -23.33
C LYS A 57 11.68 -22.62 -24.41
N LEU A 58 10.87 -22.20 -25.38
CA LEU A 58 11.30 -21.28 -26.43
C LEU A 58 11.62 -19.88 -25.86
N TRP A 59 10.83 -19.36 -24.93
CA TRP A 59 11.00 -18.02 -24.38
C TRP A 59 12.03 -17.93 -23.25
N PHE A 60 12.09 -18.94 -22.38
CA PHE A 60 12.92 -18.93 -21.17
C PHE A 60 14.09 -19.93 -21.22
N GLY A 61 14.23 -20.68 -22.32
CA GLY A 61 15.22 -21.74 -22.48
C GLY A 61 14.85 -23.05 -21.76
N SER A 62 14.23 -22.96 -20.58
CA SER A 62 13.74 -24.13 -19.84
C SER A 62 12.55 -23.80 -18.94
N ALA A 63 11.83 -24.83 -18.50
CA ALA A 63 10.72 -24.68 -17.56
C ALA A 63 11.22 -24.25 -16.17
N GLU A 64 12.39 -24.73 -15.76
CA GLU A 64 13.03 -24.44 -14.48
C GLU A 64 13.45 -22.98 -14.39
N ARG A 65 14.01 -22.42 -15.48
CA ARG A 65 14.34 -20.99 -15.56
C ARG A 65 13.09 -20.11 -15.43
N PHE A 66 12.00 -20.49 -16.08
CA PHE A 66 10.72 -19.81 -15.93
C PHE A 66 10.20 -19.88 -14.48
N GLU A 67 10.15 -21.07 -13.88
CA GLU A 67 9.71 -21.24 -12.49
C GLU A 67 10.58 -20.43 -11.52
N GLN A 68 11.90 -20.43 -11.70
CA GLN A 68 12.81 -19.63 -10.91
C GLN A 68 12.48 -18.13 -11.03
N ARG A 69 12.25 -17.63 -12.25
CA ARG A 69 11.89 -16.23 -12.50
C ARG A 69 10.55 -15.85 -11.87
N VAL A 70 9.57 -16.76 -11.88
CA VAL A 70 8.29 -16.56 -11.20
C VAL A 70 8.47 -16.47 -9.68
N ARG A 71 9.24 -17.41 -9.10
CA ARG A 71 9.52 -17.46 -7.65
C ARG A 71 10.32 -16.26 -7.16
N SER A 72 11.21 -15.70 -7.98
CA SER A 72 12.00 -14.51 -7.65
C SER A 72 11.35 -13.22 -8.13
N GLU A 73 11.63 -12.80 -9.36
CA GLU A 73 11.32 -11.47 -9.91
C GLU A 73 9.83 -11.15 -9.88
N VAL A 74 8.98 -12.09 -10.32
CA VAL A 74 7.54 -11.86 -10.39
C VAL A 74 6.96 -11.76 -8.98
N SER A 75 7.33 -12.68 -8.09
CA SER A 75 6.90 -12.65 -6.68
C SER A 75 7.34 -11.37 -5.98
N GLU A 76 8.60 -10.97 -6.13
CA GLU A 76 9.13 -9.75 -5.53
C GLU A 76 8.43 -8.51 -6.06
N THR A 77 8.29 -8.38 -7.39
CA THR A 77 7.61 -7.25 -8.02
C THR A 77 6.14 -7.20 -7.59
N LEU A 78 5.42 -8.32 -7.67
CA LEU A 78 4.01 -8.37 -7.29
C LEU A 78 3.81 -8.01 -5.81
N MET A 79 4.66 -8.53 -4.93
CA MET A 79 4.60 -8.19 -3.51
C MET A 79 4.95 -6.72 -3.25
N HIS A 80 5.91 -6.17 -4.01
CA HIS A 80 6.24 -4.75 -3.96
C HIS A 80 5.02 -3.90 -4.35
N GLU A 81 4.43 -4.14 -5.51
CA GLU A 81 3.28 -3.38 -6.00
C GLU A 81 2.07 -3.47 -5.05
N LEU A 82 1.72 -4.68 -4.60
CA LEU A 82 0.55 -4.89 -3.75
C LEU A 82 0.73 -4.39 -2.30
N SER A 83 1.96 -4.31 -1.80
CA SER A 83 2.22 -3.89 -0.41
C SER A 83 2.66 -2.43 -0.27
N ALA A 84 3.38 -1.89 -1.25
CA ALA A 84 3.95 -0.55 -1.18
C ALA A 84 3.05 0.52 -1.83
N GLU A 85 2.50 0.27 -3.01
CA GLU A 85 1.78 1.31 -3.76
C GLU A 85 0.40 1.62 -3.18
N PHE A 86 -0.29 0.58 -2.68
CA PHE A 86 -1.66 0.71 -2.18
C PHE A 86 -1.77 1.60 -0.92
N PHE A 87 -0.68 1.75 -0.17
CA PHE A 87 -0.65 2.50 1.09
C PHE A 87 0.22 3.75 1.04
N ASN A 88 0.37 4.35 -0.15
CA ASN A 88 1.04 5.64 -0.27
C ASN A 88 0.23 6.73 0.47
N TYR A 89 0.95 7.63 1.14
CA TYR A 89 0.36 8.77 1.87
C TYR A 89 -0.55 9.63 0.98
N ARG A 90 -0.21 9.78 -0.31
CA ARG A 90 -1.05 10.49 -1.28
C ARG A 90 -2.43 9.87 -1.45
N HIS A 91 -2.50 8.53 -1.55
CA HIS A 91 -3.77 7.82 -1.63
C HIS A 91 -4.56 7.93 -0.32
N CYS A 92 -3.87 7.89 0.82
CA CYS A 92 -4.49 8.09 2.13
C CYS A 92 -5.11 9.49 2.24
N LEU A 93 -4.39 10.54 1.83
CA LEU A 93 -4.91 11.91 1.81
C LEU A 93 -6.13 12.05 0.90
N ALA A 94 -6.07 11.47 -0.30
CA ALA A 94 -7.19 11.49 -1.24
C ALA A 94 -8.43 10.78 -0.66
N ALA A 95 -8.25 9.63 -0.03
CA ALA A 95 -9.33 8.89 0.63
C ALA A 95 -9.90 9.64 1.85
N LEU A 96 -9.12 10.53 2.46
CA LEU A 96 -9.49 11.32 3.64
C LEU A 96 -9.99 12.74 3.31
N ILE A 97 -10.15 13.10 2.04
CA ILE A 97 -10.76 14.38 1.61
C ILE A 97 -12.09 14.69 2.34
N PRO A 98 -13.00 13.73 2.61
CA PRO A 98 -14.22 14.02 3.36
C PRO A 98 -13.99 14.61 4.75
N VAL A 99 -12.84 14.33 5.39
CA VAL A 99 -12.46 14.96 6.66
C VAL A 99 -12.25 16.45 6.46
N ALA A 100 -11.50 16.85 5.42
CA ALA A 100 -11.30 18.26 5.10
C ALA A 100 -12.63 18.96 4.80
N TRP A 101 -13.51 18.32 4.02
CA TRP A 101 -14.84 18.86 3.72
C TRP A 101 -15.70 19.07 4.98
N SER A 102 -15.68 18.14 5.93
CA SER A 102 -16.42 18.30 7.21
C SER A 102 -15.98 19.56 7.98
N TYR A 103 -14.70 19.91 7.94
CA TYR A 103 -14.21 21.13 8.57
C TYR A 103 -14.52 22.38 7.74
N MET A 104 -14.50 22.28 6.40
CA MET A 104 -14.95 23.37 5.53
C MET A 104 -16.45 23.68 5.75
N ASP A 105 -17.28 22.66 5.93
CA ASP A 105 -18.69 22.82 6.25
C ASP A 105 -18.87 23.52 7.60
N THR A 106 -18.10 23.12 8.61
CA THR A 106 -18.11 23.75 9.94
C THR A 106 -17.66 25.21 9.85
N ALA A 107 -16.59 25.50 9.12
CA ALA A 107 -16.10 26.85 8.88
C ALA A 107 -17.14 27.70 8.11
N SER A 108 -17.86 27.11 7.16
CA SER A 108 -18.95 27.79 6.45
C SER A 108 -20.14 28.12 7.34
N ALA A 109 -20.41 27.29 8.36
CA ALA A 109 -21.45 27.55 9.34
C ALA A 109 -21.04 28.70 10.29
N GLU A 110 -19.78 28.72 10.73
CA GLU A 110 -19.23 29.85 11.51
C GLU A 110 -19.25 31.16 10.71
N TRP A 111 -19.02 31.09 9.38
CA TRP A 111 -19.09 32.27 8.52
C TRP A 111 -20.46 32.98 8.59
N ARG A 112 -21.54 32.23 8.81
CA ARG A 112 -22.90 32.79 8.86
C ARG A 112 -23.27 33.41 10.21
N LYS A 113 -22.47 33.18 11.26
CA LYS A 113 -22.83 33.59 12.64
C LYS A 113 -22.40 35.02 12.99
N TYR A 114 -21.39 35.58 12.31
CA TYR A 114 -20.77 36.84 12.68
C TYR A 114 -20.99 37.91 11.60
N ASP A 115 -21.61 39.02 11.99
CA ASP A 115 -21.76 40.21 11.12
C ASP A 115 -20.50 41.09 11.12
N GLU A 116 -19.65 40.99 12.16
CA GLU A 116 -18.43 41.78 12.25
C GLU A 116 -17.28 41.17 11.43
N PRO A 117 -16.72 41.90 10.42
CA PRO A 117 -15.73 41.35 9.49
C PRO A 117 -14.44 40.85 10.15
N GLY A 118 -14.05 41.46 11.27
CA GLY A 118 -12.85 41.08 12.01
C GLY A 118 -12.97 39.69 12.64
N HIS A 119 -14.09 39.43 13.33
CA HIS A 119 -14.34 38.16 14.06
C HIS A 119 -14.49 37.00 13.10
N LEU A 120 -15.17 37.27 12.00
CA LEU A 120 -15.44 36.33 10.94
C LEU A 120 -14.18 35.67 10.35
N ALA A 121 -13.20 36.46 9.93
CA ALA A 121 -12.02 35.93 9.24
C ALA A 121 -11.21 34.98 10.12
N THR A 122 -11.13 35.25 11.43
CA THR A 122 -10.25 34.47 12.32
C THR A 122 -10.84 33.15 12.77
N GLU A 123 -12.14 33.08 13.08
CA GLU A 123 -12.79 31.82 13.45
C GLU A 123 -12.82 30.87 12.23
N VAL A 124 -13.11 31.40 11.04
CA VAL A 124 -13.06 30.60 9.80
C VAL A 124 -11.64 30.12 9.51
N THR A 125 -10.64 30.99 9.62
CA THR A 125 -9.23 30.59 9.41
C THR A 125 -8.78 29.54 10.42
N LYS A 126 -9.24 29.62 11.67
CA LYS A 126 -8.96 28.62 12.71
C LYS A 126 -9.58 27.28 12.41
N GLU A 127 -10.86 27.22 12.06
CA GLU A 127 -11.53 25.97 11.72
C GLU A 127 -10.92 25.32 10.46
N LEU A 128 -10.54 26.13 9.47
CA LEU A 128 -9.81 25.63 8.29
C LEU A 128 -8.43 25.09 8.68
N ALA A 129 -7.64 25.84 9.46
CA ALA A 129 -6.32 25.39 9.91
C ALA A 129 -6.41 24.11 10.73
N ARG A 130 -7.41 24.01 11.61
CA ARG A 130 -7.74 22.80 12.37
C ARG A 130 -8.08 21.64 11.44
N GLY A 131 -8.95 21.86 10.46
CA GLY A 131 -9.30 20.84 9.48
C GLY A 131 -8.11 20.34 8.67
N PHE A 132 -7.25 21.24 8.22
CA PHE A 132 -6.01 20.88 7.53
C PHE A 132 -5.05 20.10 8.43
N ALA A 133 -4.90 20.48 9.71
CA ALA A 133 -4.07 19.73 10.65
C ALA A 133 -4.58 18.30 10.84
N TRP A 134 -5.89 18.13 11.00
CA TRP A 134 -6.53 16.82 11.14
C TRP A 134 -6.46 15.98 9.86
N TRP A 135 -6.74 16.58 8.70
CA TRP A 135 -6.71 15.90 7.41
C TRP A 135 -5.30 15.52 6.95
N LEU A 136 -4.32 16.42 7.12
CA LEU A 136 -2.95 16.18 6.66
C LEU A 136 -2.14 15.36 7.67
N CYS A 137 -2.29 15.60 8.98
CA CYS A 137 -1.41 14.96 9.97
C CYS A 137 -2.10 13.80 10.68
N VAL A 138 -3.21 14.08 11.37
CA VAL A 138 -3.76 13.14 12.36
C VAL A 138 -4.45 11.95 11.70
N ALA A 139 -5.36 12.19 10.75
CA ALA A 139 -6.15 11.13 10.13
C ALA A 139 -5.29 10.14 9.31
N PRO A 140 -4.32 10.58 8.48
CA PRO A 140 -3.41 9.68 7.79
C PRO A 140 -2.54 8.88 8.77
N SER A 141 -2.09 9.51 9.87
CA SER A 141 -1.32 8.83 10.91
C SER A 141 -2.10 7.71 11.58
N ILE A 142 -3.38 7.96 11.91
CA ILE A 142 -4.30 6.93 12.44
C ILE A 142 -4.45 5.78 11.44
N LEU A 143 -4.66 6.11 10.17
CA LEU A 143 -4.86 5.10 9.12
C LEU A 143 -3.61 4.24 8.91
N LEU A 144 -2.43 4.86 8.80
CA LEU A 144 -1.15 4.15 8.66
C LEU A 144 -0.82 3.30 9.89
N MET A 145 -1.03 3.82 11.09
CA MET A 145 -0.87 3.06 12.33
C MET A 145 -1.80 1.84 12.34
N THR A 146 -3.05 2.02 11.91
CA THR A 146 -4.03 0.94 11.79
C THR A 146 -3.56 -0.15 10.84
N PHE A 147 -3.09 0.22 9.64
CA PHE A 147 -2.56 -0.74 8.67
C PHE A 147 -1.34 -1.49 9.20
N ARG A 148 -0.44 -0.80 9.90
CA ARG A 148 0.73 -1.43 10.48
C ARG A 148 0.39 -2.41 11.58
N LEU A 149 -0.49 -2.02 12.49
CA LEU A 149 -0.95 -2.93 13.54
C LEU A 149 -1.66 -4.15 12.94
N ALA A 150 -2.50 -3.95 11.92
CA ALA A 150 -3.15 -5.04 11.19
C ALA A 150 -2.13 -5.96 10.51
N TYR A 151 -1.06 -5.42 9.92
CA TYR A 151 0.03 -6.16 9.31
C TYR A 151 0.84 -6.94 10.35
N CYS A 152 1.29 -6.30 11.43
CA CYS A 152 2.07 -6.95 12.50
C CYS A 152 1.28 -8.08 13.17
N LEU A 153 -0.03 -7.90 13.31
CA LEU A 153 -0.94 -8.84 13.97
C LEU A 153 -1.71 -9.73 12.97
N ARG A 154 -1.17 -9.90 11.75
CA ARG A 154 -1.79 -10.69 10.68
C ARG A 154 -1.71 -12.20 10.88
N ALA A 155 -0.87 -12.70 11.80
CA ALA A 155 -0.66 -14.13 12.01
C ALA A 155 -1.99 -14.91 12.07
N LYS A 156 -2.03 -16.10 11.43
CA LYS A 156 -3.19 -16.99 11.48
C LYS A 156 -3.35 -17.48 12.92
N ARG A 157 -4.54 -17.34 13.48
CA ARG A 157 -4.86 -17.80 14.84
C ARG A 157 -5.91 -18.90 14.74
N SER A 158 -5.76 -19.93 15.56
CA SER A 158 -6.67 -21.08 15.59
C SER A 158 -8.01 -20.78 16.27
N SER A 159 -8.04 -19.77 17.16
CA SER A 159 -9.22 -19.42 17.94
C SER A 159 -9.86 -18.11 17.48
N LEU A 160 -11.18 -18.13 17.26
CA LEU A 160 -12.00 -16.97 16.95
C LEU A 160 -11.89 -15.88 18.03
N TRP A 161 -11.89 -16.28 19.30
CA TRP A 161 -11.79 -15.35 20.44
C TRP A 161 -10.49 -14.56 20.43
N CYS A 162 -9.37 -15.20 20.08
CA CYS A 162 -8.08 -14.52 20.00
C CYS A 162 -8.05 -13.52 18.83
N ASP A 163 -8.69 -13.83 17.71
CA ASP A 163 -8.83 -12.90 16.60
C ASP A 163 -9.72 -11.69 16.95
N TRP A 164 -10.79 -11.89 17.71
CA TRP A 164 -11.60 -10.80 18.28
C TRP A 164 -10.82 -9.92 19.25
N ALA A 165 -10.14 -10.53 20.23
CA ALA A 165 -9.35 -9.80 21.23
C ALA A 165 -8.29 -8.91 20.58
N VAL A 166 -7.65 -9.39 19.52
CA VAL A 166 -6.65 -8.59 18.79
C VAL A 166 -7.27 -7.47 17.98
N ASN A 167 -8.44 -7.67 17.38
CA ASN A 167 -9.14 -6.57 16.71
C ASN A 167 -9.57 -5.49 17.72
N ILE A 168 -10.01 -5.89 18.92
CA ILE A 168 -10.32 -4.97 20.02
C ILE A 168 -9.07 -4.23 20.45
N LEU A 169 -7.93 -4.91 20.60
CA LEU A 169 -6.66 -4.26 20.96
C LEU A 169 -6.24 -3.20 19.93
N ILE A 170 -6.31 -3.52 18.63
CA ILE A 170 -5.99 -2.55 17.56
C ILE A 170 -6.94 -1.35 17.64
N LEU A 171 -8.24 -1.58 17.83
CA LEU A 171 -9.22 -0.53 17.98
C LEU A 171 -8.92 0.36 19.20
N LEU A 172 -8.57 -0.23 20.35
CA LEU A 172 -8.20 0.51 21.54
C LEU A 172 -6.95 1.37 21.32
N CYS A 173 -5.93 0.87 20.63
CA CYS A 173 -4.75 1.67 20.26
C CYS A 173 -5.12 2.86 19.36
N VAL A 174 -6.00 2.65 18.37
CA VAL A 174 -6.48 3.72 17.47
C VAL A 174 -7.27 4.77 18.23
N VAL A 175 -8.20 4.35 19.10
CA VAL A 175 -8.98 5.25 19.94
C VAL A 175 -8.07 6.01 20.91
N ALA A 176 -7.10 5.35 21.54
CA ALA A 176 -6.15 6.00 22.43
C ALA A 176 -5.33 7.06 21.71
N PHE A 177 -4.85 6.80 20.49
CA PHE A 177 -4.14 7.78 19.67
C PHE A 177 -5.04 8.96 19.28
N PHE A 178 -6.28 8.70 18.86
CA PHE A 178 -7.24 9.74 18.55
C PHE A 178 -7.51 10.64 19.77
N VAL A 179 -7.76 10.03 20.93
CA VAL A 179 -7.95 10.77 22.19
C VAL A 179 -6.70 11.59 22.52
N ALA A 180 -5.50 11.01 22.39
CA ALA A 180 -4.26 11.75 22.62
C ALA A 180 -4.11 12.96 21.69
N ALA A 181 -4.49 12.84 20.41
CA ALA A 181 -4.48 13.97 19.48
C ALA A 181 -5.49 15.07 19.87
N VAL A 182 -6.70 14.70 20.30
CA VAL A 182 -7.70 15.66 20.82
C VAL A 182 -7.20 16.34 22.10
N GLN A 183 -6.60 15.59 23.02
CA GLN A 183 -6.05 16.14 24.26
C GLN A 183 -4.87 17.07 23.99
N LEU A 184 -4.02 16.74 23.03
CA LEU A 184 -2.92 17.59 22.59
C LEU A 184 -3.45 18.91 22.01
N GLU A 185 -4.48 18.83 21.17
CA GLU A 185 -5.14 20.02 20.62
C GLU A 185 -5.68 20.92 21.74
N PHE A 186 -6.41 20.33 22.70
CA PHE A 186 -6.97 21.05 23.83
C PHE A 186 -5.89 21.66 24.74
N ALA A 187 -4.80 20.94 24.98
CA ALA A 187 -3.65 21.42 25.75
C ALA A 187 -2.97 22.62 25.06
N CYS A 188 -2.81 22.59 23.73
CA CYS A 188 -2.28 23.73 22.97
C CYS A 188 -3.18 24.97 23.13
N MET A 189 -4.50 24.80 23.13
CA MET A 189 -5.44 25.91 23.34
C MET A 189 -5.38 26.46 24.78
N ILE A 190 -5.33 25.60 25.80
CA ILE A 190 -5.21 26.02 27.21
C ILE A 190 -3.90 26.74 27.45
N PHE A 191 -2.78 26.14 27.02
CA PHE A 191 -1.45 26.70 27.20
C PHE A 191 -1.40 28.11 26.61
N HIS A 192 -1.89 28.25 25.38
CA HIS A 192 -1.99 29.53 24.73
C HIS A 192 -2.78 30.57 25.56
N ASN A 193 -3.99 30.21 26.01
CA ASN A 193 -4.86 31.10 26.78
C ASN A 193 -4.26 31.52 28.13
N HIS A 194 -3.30 30.76 28.67
CA HIS A 194 -2.62 31.10 29.91
C HIS A 194 -1.51 32.13 29.71
N PHE A 195 -0.77 32.07 28.60
CA PHE A 195 0.42 32.89 28.38
C PHE A 195 0.18 34.18 27.59
N VAL A 196 -0.89 34.26 26.81
CA VAL A 196 -1.14 35.42 25.94
C VAL A 196 -2.24 36.32 26.52
N PRO A 197 -1.94 37.60 26.82
CA PRO A 197 -2.91 38.55 27.37
C PRO A 197 -4.19 38.66 26.51
N ARG A 198 -5.33 38.74 27.20
CA ARG A 198 -6.69 38.69 26.65
C ARG A 198 -6.97 39.79 25.63
N ASP A 199 -6.21 40.86 25.65
CA ASP A 199 -6.26 42.02 24.76
C ASP A 199 -5.70 41.71 23.34
N SER A 200 -5.13 40.52 23.13
CA SER A 200 -4.61 40.06 21.84
C SER A 200 -5.19 38.71 21.37
N VAL A 201 -6.46 38.42 21.69
CA VAL A 201 -7.17 37.15 21.35
C VAL A 201 -6.87 36.65 19.94
N TRP A 202 -6.83 37.58 18.97
CA TRP A 202 -6.59 37.33 17.55
C TRP A 202 -5.25 36.68 17.24
N ARG A 203 -4.15 37.20 17.79
CA ARG A 203 -2.80 36.62 17.58
C ARG A 203 -2.70 35.26 18.23
N GLY A 204 -3.49 35.05 19.27
CA GLY A 204 -3.32 33.90 20.11
C GLY A 204 -3.89 32.59 19.57
N MET A 205 -5.05 32.66 18.94
CA MET A 205 -5.67 31.45 18.41
C MET A 205 -4.87 30.84 17.26
N HIS A 206 -4.24 31.68 16.44
CA HIS A 206 -3.35 31.23 15.38
C HIS A 206 -2.06 30.58 15.92
N THR A 207 -1.48 31.11 17.00
CA THR A 207 -0.25 30.52 17.57
C THR A 207 -0.50 29.16 18.20
N ALA A 208 -1.65 28.95 18.85
CA ALA A 208 -2.05 27.63 19.37
C ALA A 208 -2.17 26.58 18.24
N MET A 209 -2.80 26.96 17.13
CA MET A 209 -2.96 26.05 15.98
C MET A 209 -1.64 25.79 15.26
N LEU A 210 -0.79 26.80 15.10
CA LEU A 210 0.56 26.63 14.54
C LEU A 210 1.40 25.70 15.42
N LEU A 211 1.29 25.81 16.75
CA LEU A 211 1.95 24.91 17.68
C LEU A 211 1.44 23.47 17.52
N PHE A 212 0.12 23.29 17.44
CA PHE A 212 -0.47 21.97 17.21
C PHE A 212 0.01 21.34 15.89
N VAL A 213 0.00 22.09 14.79
CA VAL A 213 0.53 21.63 13.49
C VAL A 213 2.02 21.31 13.59
N ALA A 214 2.81 22.17 14.22
CA ALA A 214 4.25 21.98 14.40
C ALA A 214 4.60 20.73 15.23
N LEU A 215 3.71 20.30 16.13
CA LEU A 215 3.87 19.06 16.89
C LEU A 215 3.36 17.82 16.13
N CYS A 216 2.27 17.96 15.39
CA CYS A 216 1.69 16.84 14.63
C CYS A 216 2.49 16.49 13.38
N LEU A 217 3.09 17.47 12.70
CA LEU A 217 3.81 17.25 11.44
C LEU A 217 5.04 16.34 11.62
N PRO A 218 5.94 16.54 12.61
CA PRO A 218 7.05 15.63 12.86
C PRO A 218 6.56 14.24 13.24
N MET A 219 5.49 14.12 14.02
CA MET A 219 4.90 12.82 14.37
C MET A 219 4.39 12.10 13.13
N ALA A 220 3.69 12.79 12.23
CA ALA A 220 3.21 12.23 10.97
C ALA A 220 4.37 11.81 10.07
N ILE A 221 5.45 12.61 9.98
CA ILE A 221 6.67 12.29 9.23
C ILE A 221 7.38 11.07 9.84
N LEU A 222 7.52 11.02 11.16
CA LEU A 222 8.13 9.89 11.86
C LEU A 222 7.32 8.62 11.67
N LEU A 223 6.00 8.69 11.83
CA LEU A 223 5.12 7.57 11.54
C LEU A 223 5.27 7.17 10.08
N PHE A 224 5.26 8.10 9.13
CA PHE A 224 5.46 7.76 7.73
C PHE A 224 6.80 7.06 7.46
N ASN A 225 7.90 7.53 8.06
CA ASN A 225 9.22 6.94 7.86
C ASN A 225 9.41 5.60 8.60
N CYS A 226 8.85 5.47 9.81
CA CYS A 226 8.97 4.26 10.63
C CYS A 226 7.94 3.19 10.28
N VAL A 227 6.77 3.61 9.79
CA VAL A 227 5.59 2.77 9.55
C VAL A 227 5.34 2.53 8.07
N GLY A 228 5.81 3.43 7.20
CA GLY A 228 5.84 3.25 5.76
C GLY A 228 6.35 1.85 5.43
N LEU A 229 5.53 1.10 4.70
CA LEU A 229 5.60 -0.36 4.59
C LEU A 229 6.81 -0.87 3.79
N GLN A 230 7.85 -0.05 3.59
CA GLN A 230 9.07 -0.43 2.91
C GLN A 230 10.27 -0.46 3.88
N PRO A 231 10.87 -1.61 4.15
CA PRO A 231 12.32 -1.64 4.11
C PRO A 231 12.73 -1.35 2.65
N PRO A 232 13.75 -0.50 2.40
CA PRO A 232 14.27 -0.32 1.07
C PRO A 232 14.72 -1.68 0.55
N ILE A 233 14.03 -2.21 -0.46
CA ILE A 233 14.55 -3.32 -1.25
C ILE A 233 15.86 -2.77 -1.80
N SER A 234 16.97 -3.36 -1.35
CA SER A 234 18.30 -2.97 -1.82
C SER A 234 18.38 -3.36 -3.30
N THR A 235 17.98 -2.44 -4.17
CA THR A 235 18.08 -2.54 -5.64
C THR A 235 19.52 -2.66 -6.12
N LYS A 236 20.51 -2.70 -5.22
CA LYS A 236 21.93 -2.83 -5.54
C LYS A 236 22.30 -4.17 -6.20
N LYS A 237 21.44 -5.20 -6.23
CA LYS A 237 21.83 -6.52 -6.76
C LYS A 237 21.38 -6.83 -8.20
N THR A 238 20.44 -6.10 -8.77
CA THR A 238 19.90 -6.42 -10.11
C THR A 238 20.59 -5.66 -11.25
N ALA A 239 21.23 -4.51 -10.99
CA ALA A 239 21.98 -3.79 -12.02
C ALA A 239 23.27 -4.51 -12.47
N ALA A 240 23.78 -5.46 -11.68
CA ALA A 240 24.97 -6.24 -12.01
C ALA A 240 24.66 -7.57 -12.72
N ALA A 241 23.41 -8.05 -12.70
CA ALA A 241 23.03 -9.32 -13.32
C ALA A 241 22.62 -9.14 -14.80
N GLY A 242 21.93 -8.04 -15.14
CA GLY A 242 21.49 -7.78 -16.52
C GLY A 242 22.65 -7.50 -17.49
N THR A 243 23.71 -6.83 -17.03
CA THR A 243 24.87 -6.51 -17.89
C THR A 243 25.75 -7.71 -18.23
N ALA A 244 25.72 -8.78 -17.42
CA ALA A 244 26.46 -10.01 -17.70
C ALA A 244 25.70 -10.95 -18.67
N GLU A 245 24.36 -10.97 -18.61
CA GLU A 245 23.55 -11.85 -19.46
C GLU A 245 23.37 -11.28 -20.88
N ASP A 246 23.24 -9.95 -21.03
CA ASP A 246 23.21 -9.30 -22.34
C ASP A 246 24.58 -9.36 -23.08
N ALA A 247 25.69 -9.41 -22.34
CA ALA A 247 27.01 -9.65 -22.91
C ALA A 247 27.15 -11.08 -23.48
N ALA A 248 26.53 -12.08 -22.83
CA ALA A 248 26.62 -13.48 -23.27
C ALA A 248 25.72 -13.80 -24.49
N ILE A 249 24.58 -13.10 -24.65
CA ILE A 249 23.68 -13.32 -25.79
C ILE A 249 24.21 -12.65 -27.07
N THR A 250 25.02 -11.60 -26.93
CA THR A 250 25.58 -10.88 -28.10
C THR A 250 26.76 -11.64 -28.75
N GLU A 251 27.41 -12.58 -28.06
CA GLU A 251 28.56 -13.33 -28.61
C GLU A 251 28.21 -14.64 -29.34
N SER A 252 26.98 -15.16 -29.26
CA SER A 252 26.66 -16.51 -29.80
C SER A 252 25.90 -16.54 -31.13
N ASN A 253 25.96 -15.49 -31.96
CA ASN A 253 25.35 -15.52 -33.30
C ASN A 253 26.40 -15.41 -34.43
N PRO A 254 27.17 -16.48 -34.71
CA PRO A 254 27.81 -16.61 -36.01
C PRO A 254 26.70 -16.87 -37.04
N ARG A 255 26.32 -15.83 -37.78
CA ARG A 255 25.63 -15.96 -39.07
C ARG A 255 26.56 -16.66 -40.06
N ASP A 256 26.74 -17.97 -39.94
CA ASP A 256 27.25 -18.77 -41.04
C ASP A 256 26.07 -19.30 -41.85
N GLY A 257 26.10 -18.90 -43.12
CA GLY A 257 25.01 -19.08 -44.07
C GLY A 257 24.83 -20.52 -44.52
N HIS A 258 23.59 -20.85 -44.86
CA HIS A 258 23.32 -21.77 -45.96
C HIS A 258 21.90 -21.53 -46.49
N VAL A 259 21.82 -20.65 -47.49
CA VAL A 259 20.68 -20.60 -48.41
C VAL A 259 20.75 -21.86 -49.28
N ARG A 260 19.99 -22.90 -48.93
CA ARG A 260 19.72 -24.01 -49.86
C ARG A 260 18.64 -23.54 -50.84
N GLN A 261 19.05 -23.30 -52.08
CA GLN A 261 18.15 -23.29 -53.23
C GLN A 261 17.51 -24.67 -53.36
N ILE A 262 16.18 -24.72 -53.28
CA ILE A 262 15.39 -25.88 -53.71
C ILE A 262 14.98 -25.60 -55.15
N GLN A 263 15.62 -26.30 -56.09
CA GLN A 263 15.15 -26.40 -57.47
C GLN A 263 13.92 -27.30 -57.52
N SER A 264 12.85 -26.78 -58.12
CA SER A 264 11.63 -27.49 -58.48
C SER A 264 11.84 -28.36 -59.72
N LEU A 265 11.45 -29.63 -59.61
CA LEU A 265 11.00 -30.49 -60.71
C LEU A 265 9.50 -30.71 -60.55
#